data_AF-A0A378A307-F1
#
_entry.id   AF-A0A378A307-F1
#
_cell.length_a   1.000
_cell.length_b   1.000
_cell.length_c   1.000
_cell.angle_alpha   90.00
_cell.angle_beta   90.00
_cell.angle_gamma   90.00
#
_symmetry.space_group_name_H-M   'P 1'
#
loop_
_entity.id
_entity.type
_entity.pdbx_description
1 polymer ?
#
loop_
_entity_poly.entity_id
_entity_poly.type
_entity_poly.pdbx_seq_one_letter_code
_entity_poly.pdbx_strand_id
1 'polypeptide(L)'
;MGDKIIDQLVEKEYVHTPADLFRLTAGKLTGLDRMGPKSAQNVVNALEKAKETTFARFLYALGIREVGEATAAGLAAHFGTLEALEQASIEELQKVPDVGIVVATHTFNFFAEESNRDVIAQLLAEGVRWPAPVVVKAEEIDSPFAGKTVVLTGSLSQLSRDDAKARLVALGRRWQAACRRKPTW
;
A
#
# COMPACT_ATOMS: atom_id res chain seq x y z
N MET A 1 11.64 -0.73 -11.67
CA MET A 1 12.66 -1.69 -12.16
C MET A 1 12.01 -2.46 -13.30
N GLY A 2 12.69 -2.66 -14.42
CA GLY A 2 12.11 -3.41 -15.55
C GLY A 2 12.33 -4.91 -15.40
N ASP A 3 11.42 -5.72 -15.94
CA ASP A 3 11.39 -7.18 -15.82
C ASP A 3 12.74 -7.82 -16.17
N LYS A 4 13.36 -7.41 -17.29
CA LYS A 4 14.67 -7.90 -17.73
C LYS A 4 15.83 -7.68 -16.75
N ILE A 5 15.72 -6.69 -15.85
CA ILE A 5 16.74 -6.46 -14.82
C ILE A 5 16.48 -7.37 -13.64
N ILE A 6 15.22 -7.60 -13.29
CA ILE A 6 14.82 -8.53 -12.23
C ILE A 6 15.24 -9.95 -12.62
N ASP A 7 14.96 -10.36 -13.86
CA ASP A 7 15.37 -11.68 -14.39
C ASP A 7 16.87 -11.89 -14.23
N GLN A 8 17.69 -10.92 -14.64
CA GLN A 8 19.14 -10.99 -14.49
C GLN A 8 19.62 -11.03 -13.03
N LEU A 9 18.93 -10.33 -12.12
CA LEU A 9 19.27 -10.34 -10.70
C LEU A 9 18.98 -11.71 -10.08
N VAL A 10 17.90 -12.37 -10.50
CA VAL A 10 17.54 -13.72 -10.07
C VAL A 10 18.48 -14.77 -10.70
N GLU A 11 18.73 -14.68 -12.01
CA GLU A 11 19.64 -15.59 -12.74
C GLU A 11 21.06 -15.58 -12.18
N LYS A 12 21.53 -14.41 -11.73
CA LYS A 12 22.86 -14.25 -11.11
C LYS A 12 22.86 -14.49 -9.59
N GLU A 13 21.74 -14.93 -9.02
CA GLU A 13 21.57 -15.18 -7.59
C GLU A 13 21.93 -13.96 -6.72
N TYR A 14 21.73 -12.75 -7.25
CA TYR A 14 22.00 -11.51 -6.52
C TYR A 14 20.86 -11.11 -5.60
N VAL A 15 19.65 -11.63 -5.84
CA VAL A 15 18.43 -11.32 -5.10
C VAL A 15 17.66 -12.62 -4.91
N HIS A 16 17.39 -12.97 -3.66
CA HIS A 16 16.51 -14.10 -3.31
C HIS A 16 15.22 -13.61 -2.65
N THR A 17 15.31 -12.51 -1.92
CA THR A 17 14.18 -11.88 -1.22
C THR A 17 14.02 -10.43 -1.66
N PRO A 18 12.82 -9.84 -1.49
CA PRO A 18 12.61 -8.42 -1.74
C PRO A 18 13.55 -7.50 -0.92
N ALA A 19 13.98 -7.95 0.27
CA ALA A 19 14.92 -7.21 1.11
C ALA A 19 16.30 -7.04 0.45
N ASP A 20 16.76 -8.03 -0.33
CA ASP A 20 18.06 -7.97 -1.01
C ASP A 20 18.12 -6.86 -2.06
N LEU A 21 16.97 -6.43 -2.60
CA LEU A 21 16.90 -5.29 -3.51
C LEU A 21 17.46 -4.02 -2.86
N PHE A 22 17.18 -3.80 -1.57
CA PHE A 22 17.65 -2.62 -0.84
C PHE A 22 19.14 -2.69 -0.48
N ARG A 23 19.76 -3.87 -0.58
CA ARG A 23 21.20 -4.10 -0.39
C ARG A 23 22.02 -3.93 -1.68
N LEU A 24 21.37 -3.73 -2.83
CA LEU A 24 22.05 -3.62 -4.12
C LEU A 24 22.86 -2.32 -4.21
N THR A 25 24.12 -2.45 -4.62
CA THR A 25 25.01 -1.31 -4.88
C THR A 25 25.04 -0.97 -6.36
N ALA A 26 25.32 0.29 -6.68
CA ALA A 26 25.45 0.74 -8.07
C ALA A 26 26.56 -0.03 -8.82
N GLY A 27 27.62 -0.44 -8.12
CA GLY A 27 28.68 -1.27 -8.68
C GLY A 27 28.17 -2.65 -9.13
N LYS A 28 27.40 -3.34 -8.29
CA LYS A 28 26.82 -4.65 -8.62
C LYS A 28 25.84 -4.55 -9.80
N LEU A 29 25.04 -3.48 -9.84
CA LEU A 29 24.10 -3.23 -10.93
C LEU A 29 24.79 -2.90 -12.26
N THR A 30 25.91 -2.17 -12.24
CA THR A 30 26.65 -1.82 -13.47
C THR A 30 27.22 -3.04 -14.20
N GLY A 31 27.37 -4.19 -13.51
CA GLY A 31 27.76 -5.46 -14.11
C GLY A 31 26.62 -6.22 -14.82
N LEU A 32 25.41 -5.65 -14.89
CA LEU A 32 24.27 -6.22 -15.60
C LEU A 32 24.22 -5.74 -17.05
N ASP A 33 23.64 -6.57 -17.92
CA ASP A 33 23.48 -6.23 -19.32
C ASP A 33 22.56 -5.01 -19.47
N ARG A 34 22.96 -4.09 -20.36
CA ARG A 34 22.30 -2.80 -20.63
C ARG A 34 22.22 -1.87 -19.41
N MET A 35 23.02 -2.09 -18.37
CA MET A 35 23.05 -1.25 -17.17
C MET A 35 24.33 -0.41 -17.10
N GLY A 36 24.26 0.83 -17.59
CA GLY A 36 25.35 1.80 -17.43
C GLY A 36 25.41 2.41 -16.01
N PRO A 37 26.53 3.05 -15.61
CA PRO A 37 26.73 3.61 -14.27
C PRO A 37 25.62 4.57 -13.83
N LYS A 38 25.16 5.43 -14.74
CA LYS A 38 24.05 6.37 -14.48
C LYS A 38 22.72 5.65 -14.24
N SER A 39 22.44 4.59 -14.98
CA SER A 39 21.21 3.81 -14.84
C SER A 39 21.22 3.03 -13.52
N ALA A 40 22.36 2.42 -13.19
CA ALA A 40 22.57 1.74 -11.91
C ALA A 40 22.35 2.69 -10.73
N GLN A 41 22.94 3.89 -10.76
CA GLN A 41 22.73 4.89 -9.70
C GLN A 41 21.27 5.34 -9.61
N ASN A 42 20.58 5.51 -10.74
CA ASN A 42 19.15 5.85 -10.74
C ASN A 42 18.30 4.78 -10.06
N VAL A 43 18.62 3.50 -10.28
CA VAL A 43 17.92 2.37 -9.63
C VAL A 43 18.15 2.38 -8.13
N VAL A 44 19.39 2.53 -7.66
CA VAL A 44 19.70 2.65 -6.22
C VAL A 44 18.96 3.84 -5.60
N ASN A 45 18.99 5.00 -6.25
CA ASN A 45 18.27 6.18 -5.78
C ASN A 45 16.75 5.97 -5.73
N ALA A 46 16.19 5.22 -6.67
CA ALA A 46 14.76 4.90 -6.69
C ALA A 46 14.39 3.91 -5.58
N LEU A 47 15.24 2.91 -5.31
CA LEU A 47 15.06 1.97 -4.20
C LEU A 47 15.10 2.69 -2.85
N GLU A 48 16.05 3.61 -2.67
CA GLU A 48 16.12 4.40 -1.43
C GLU A 48 14.87 5.23 -1.21
N LYS A 49 14.33 5.87 -2.27
CA LYS A 49 13.06 6.59 -2.19
C LYS A 49 11.87 5.67 -1.92
N ALA A 50 11.90 4.45 -2.43
CA ALA A 50 10.82 3.48 -2.24
C ALA A 50 10.73 2.94 -0.81
N LYS A 51 11.76 3.13 0.03
CA LYS A 51 11.70 2.84 1.46
C LYS A 51 10.63 3.68 2.17
N GLU A 52 10.36 4.89 1.68
CA GLU A 52 9.25 5.70 2.17
C GLU A 52 7.96 5.30 1.44
N THR A 53 7.09 4.59 2.14
CA THR A 53 5.85 4.05 1.57
C THR A 53 4.65 4.33 2.48
N THR A 54 3.51 3.76 2.13
CA THR A 54 2.30 3.73 2.97
C THR A 54 2.02 2.30 3.40
N PHE A 55 1.34 2.13 4.53
CA PHE A 55 1.05 0.79 5.05
C PHE A 55 0.28 -0.07 4.03
N ALA A 56 -0.74 0.49 3.36
CA ALA A 56 -1.48 -0.20 2.30
C ALA A 56 -0.59 -0.67 1.14
N ARG A 57 0.34 0.18 0.66
CA ARG A 57 1.27 -0.17 -0.42
C ARG A 57 2.28 -1.22 0.02
N PHE A 58 2.71 -1.18 1.28
CA PHE A 58 3.57 -2.22 1.85
C PHE A 58 2.86 -3.58 1.86
N LEU A 59 1.63 -3.65 2.39
CA LEU A 59 0.83 -4.89 2.40
C LEU A 59 0.58 -5.44 0.99
N TYR A 60 0.28 -4.57 0.03
CA TYR A 60 0.13 -4.98 -1.37
C TYR A 60 1.43 -5.52 -1.96
N ALA A 61 2.58 -4.91 -1.64
CA ALA A 61 3.89 -5.33 -2.14
C ALA A 61 4.36 -6.69 -1.58
N LEU A 62 3.82 -7.13 -0.43
CA LEU A 62 4.10 -8.47 0.11
C LEU A 62 3.51 -9.60 -0.75
N GLY A 63 2.57 -9.30 -1.64
CA GLY A 63 2.02 -10.28 -2.57
C GLY A 63 1.18 -11.37 -1.91
N ILE A 64 0.49 -11.05 -0.81
CA ILE A 64 -0.41 -11.99 -0.12
C ILE A 64 -1.50 -12.42 -1.11
N ARG A 65 -1.71 -13.74 -1.21
CA ARG A 65 -2.67 -14.32 -2.16
C ARG A 65 -4.09 -13.78 -1.92
N GLU A 66 -4.79 -13.42 -3.00
CA GLU A 66 -6.11 -12.77 -3.00
C GLU A 66 -6.17 -11.37 -2.35
N VAL A 67 -5.04 -10.80 -1.91
CA VAL A 67 -4.99 -9.43 -1.38
C VAL A 67 -4.62 -8.47 -2.50
N GLY A 68 -5.65 -7.85 -3.09
CA GLY A 68 -5.49 -6.76 -4.05
C GLY A 68 -5.21 -5.40 -3.38
N GLU A 69 -5.00 -4.37 -4.20
CA GLU A 69 -4.75 -3.00 -3.72
C GLU A 69 -5.88 -2.47 -2.81
N ALA A 70 -7.14 -2.73 -3.18
CA ALA A 70 -8.30 -2.32 -2.38
C ALA A 70 -8.36 -3.06 -1.04
N THR A 71 -8.10 -4.37 -1.05
CA THR A 71 -8.09 -5.21 0.14
C THR A 71 -6.96 -4.81 1.09
N ALA A 72 -5.75 -4.57 0.56
CA ALA A 72 -4.62 -4.08 1.32
C ALA A 72 -4.91 -2.72 1.96
N ALA A 73 -5.58 -1.81 1.25
CA ALA A 73 -6.03 -0.54 1.80
C ALA A 73 -7.08 -0.73 2.92
N GLY A 74 -8.02 -1.65 2.75
CA GLY A 74 -9.01 -2.01 3.78
C GLY A 74 -8.37 -2.57 5.05
N LEU A 75 -7.44 -3.51 4.91
CA LEU A 75 -6.68 -4.09 6.02
C LEU A 75 -5.85 -3.02 6.73
N ALA A 76 -5.13 -2.18 5.98
CA ALA A 76 -4.34 -1.09 6.54
C ALA A 76 -5.20 -0.07 7.30
N ALA A 77 -6.37 0.27 6.78
CA ALA A 77 -7.29 1.20 7.42
C ALA A 77 -7.94 0.61 8.69
N HIS A 78 -8.24 -0.69 8.69
CA HIS A 78 -8.88 -1.36 9.82
C HIS A 78 -7.91 -1.62 10.98
N PHE A 79 -6.72 -2.14 10.69
CA PHE A 79 -5.75 -2.52 11.73
C PHE A 79 -4.77 -1.38 12.09
N GLY A 80 -4.52 -0.46 11.17
CA GLY A 80 -3.66 0.72 11.37
C GLY A 80 -2.16 0.42 11.46
N THR A 81 -1.78 -0.65 12.15
CA THR A 81 -0.39 -1.05 12.43
C THR A 81 -0.13 -2.47 11.93
N LEU A 82 1.14 -2.78 11.65
CA LEU A 82 1.54 -4.11 11.21
C LEU A 82 1.39 -5.13 12.33
N GLU A 83 1.73 -4.73 13.55
CA GLU A 83 1.66 -5.56 14.75
C GLU A 83 0.21 -6.00 15.05
N ALA A 84 -0.77 -5.10 14.89
CA ALA A 84 -2.18 -5.44 15.04
C ALA A 84 -2.67 -6.40 13.96
N LEU A 85 -2.14 -6.29 12.74
CA LEU A 85 -2.48 -7.20 11.64
C LEU A 85 -1.85 -8.58 11.82
N GLU A 86 -0.60 -8.65 12.28
CA GLU A 86 0.12 -9.90 12.55
C GLU A 86 -0.52 -10.73 13.65
N GLN A 87 -1.13 -10.07 14.65
CA GLN A 87 -1.81 -10.73 15.77
C GLN A 87 -3.29 -11.03 15.46
N ALA A 88 -3.81 -10.58 14.33
CA ALA A 88 -5.23 -10.71 14.00
C ALA A 88 -5.64 -12.16 13.77
N SER A 89 -6.73 -12.56 14.39
CA SER A 89 -7.38 -13.85 14.12
C SER A 89 -8.14 -13.84 12.78
N ILE A 90 -8.42 -15.04 12.25
CA ILE A 90 -9.25 -15.20 11.03
C ILE A 90 -10.63 -14.56 11.19
N GLU A 91 -11.20 -14.57 12.40
CA GLU A 91 -12.49 -13.93 12.70
C GLU A 91 -12.41 -12.41 12.65
N GLU A 92 -11.31 -11.82 13.12
CA GLU A 92 -11.09 -10.37 13.05
C GLU A 92 -10.81 -9.89 11.64
N LEU A 93 -10.04 -10.67 10.87
CA LEU A 93 -9.80 -10.38 9.46
C LEU A 93 -11.11 -10.35 8.65
N GLN A 94 -12.06 -11.22 8.96
CA GLN A 94 -13.39 -11.24 8.31
C GLN A 94 -14.30 -10.05 8.69
N LYS A 95 -13.95 -9.27 9.73
CA LYS A 95 -14.68 -8.03 10.06
C LYS A 95 -14.35 -6.89 9.09
N VAL A 96 -13.24 -7.01 8.35
CA VAL A 96 -12.82 -6.01 7.37
C VAL A 96 -13.77 -6.06 6.16
N PRO A 97 -14.28 -4.91 5.69
CA PRO A 97 -15.08 -4.85 4.48
C PRO A 97 -14.37 -5.50 3.30
N ASP A 98 -15.11 -6.28 2.52
CA ASP A 98 -14.62 -6.99 1.32
C ASP A 98 -13.55 -8.08 1.60
N VAL A 99 -13.36 -8.48 2.86
CA VAL A 99 -12.51 -9.63 3.25
C VAL A 99 -13.37 -10.83 3.62
N GLY A 100 -13.40 -11.82 2.74
CA GLY A 100 -14.04 -13.12 3.00
C GLY A 100 -13.10 -14.12 3.69
N ILE A 101 -13.63 -15.29 4.04
CA ILE A 101 -12.88 -16.38 4.69
C ILE A 101 -11.60 -16.78 3.93
N VAL A 102 -11.61 -16.76 2.60
CA VAL A 102 -10.45 -17.13 1.76
C VAL A 102 -9.30 -16.15 1.97
N VAL A 103 -9.58 -14.84 1.83
CA VAL A 103 -8.59 -13.78 2.03
C VAL A 103 -8.10 -13.76 3.48
N ALA A 104 -9.01 -13.90 4.44
CA ALA A 104 -8.67 -13.97 5.86
C ALA A 104 -7.72 -15.14 6.17
N THR A 105 -7.99 -16.33 5.61
CA THR A 105 -7.16 -17.52 5.80
C THR A 105 -5.78 -17.34 5.16
N HIS A 106 -5.70 -16.80 3.93
CA HIS A 106 -4.43 -16.54 3.27
C HIS A 106 -3.60 -15.50 4.02
N THR A 107 -4.23 -14.43 4.51
CA THR A 107 -3.56 -13.39 5.29
C THR A 107 -3.04 -13.96 6.62
N PHE A 108 -3.87 -14.70 7.34
CA PHE A 108 -3.47 -15.35 8.60
C PHE A 108 -2.30 -16.32 8.40
N ASN A 109 -2.42 -17.22 7.41
CA ASN A 109 -1.36 -18.20 7.12
C ASN A 109 -0.06 -17.52 6.68
N PHE A 110 -0.14 -16.43 5.93
CA PHE A 110 1.03 -15.67 5.49
C PHE A 110 1.84 -15.15 6.70
N PHE A 111 1.17 -14.53 7.68
CA PHE A 111 1.84 -14.02 8.88
C PHE A 111 2.21 -15.12 9.89
N ALA A 112 1.55 -16.29 9.84
CA ALA A 112 1.93 -17.44 10.66
C ALA A 112 3.24 -18.09 10.19
N GLU A 113 3.60 -17.96 8.91
CA GLU A 113 4.81 -18.53 8.34
C GLU A 113 6.06 -17.76 8.77
N GLU A 114 7.08 -18.47 9.26
CA GLU A 114 8.34 -17.86 9.75
C GLU A 114 9.12 -17.17 8.63
N SER A 115 9.19 -17.79 7.44
CA SER A 115 9.86 -17.23 6.26
C SER A 115 9.35 -15.83 5.89
N ASN A 116 8.02 -15.62 5.93
CA ASN A 116 7.40 -14.35 5.61
C ASN A 116 7.68 -13.29 6.68
N ARG A 117 7.64 -13.68 7.97
CA ARG A 117 8.00 -12.81 9.09
C ARG A 117 9.46 -12.37 9.01
N ASP A 118 10.36 -13.28 8.64
CA ASP A 118 11.77 -12.96 8.44
C ASP A 118 11.99 -11.96 7.29
N VAL A 119 11.26 -12.12 6.17
CA VAL A 119 11.31 -11.17 5.05
C VAL A 119 10.82 -9.78 5.48
N ILE A 120 9.72 -9.72 6.23
CA ILE A 120 9.18 -8.46 6.78
C ILE A 120 10.20 -7.81 7.71
N ALA A 121 10.77 -8.57 8.65
CA ALA A 121 11.77 -8.06 9.59
C ALA A 121 13.01 -7.53 8.86
N GLN A 122 13.47 -8.21 7.82
CA GLN A 122 14.57 -7.72 6.98
C GLN A 122 14.20 -6.43 6.26
N LEU A 123 13.00 -6.32 5.67
CA LEU A 123 12.57 -5.09 5.01
C LEU A 123 12.53 -3.89 5.98
N LEU A 124 12.05 -4.11 7.21
CA LEU A 124 12.07 -3.09 8.26
C LEU A 124 13.50 -2.72 8.66
N ALA A 125 14.40 -3.70 8.77
CA ALA A 125 15.82 -3.46 9.07
C ALA A 125 16.56 -2.68 7.97
N GLU A 126 16.19 -2.87 6.70
CA GLU A 126 16.71 -2.09 5.56
C GLU A 126 16.18 -0.64 5.53
N GLY A 127 15.25 -0.30 6.42
CA GLY A 127 14.73 1.06 6.62
C GLY A 127 13.44 1.36 5.89
N VAL A 128 12.71 0.35 5.41
CA VAL A 128 11.35 0.55 4.88
C VAL A 128 10.45 1.06 6.00
N ARG A 129 9.80 2.19 5.75
CA ARG A 129 8.98 2.89 6.75
C ARG A 129 7.74 3.50 6.12
N TRP A 130 6.71 3.61 6.93
CA TRP A 130 5.48 4.33 6.60
C TRP A 130 5.03 5.18 7.79
N PRO A 131 4.24 6.23 7.57
CA PRO A 131 3.67 7.01 8.65
C PRO A 131 2.85 6.13 9.58
N ALA A 132 3.02 6.32 10.89
CA ALA A 132 2.14 5.71 11.88
C ALA A 132 0.69 6.17 11.62
N PRO A 133 -0.31 5.31 11.87
CA PRO A 133 -1.70 5.67 11.68
C PRO A 133 -2.03 6.89 12.54
N VAL A 134 -2.54 7.96 11.91
CA VAL A 134 -3.13 9.08 12.62
C VAL A 134 -4.47 8.58 13.13
N VAL A 135 -4.51 8.13 14.39
CA VAL A 135 -5.76 7.79 15.07
C VAL A 135 -6.52 9.10 15.28
N VAL A 136 -7.34 9.48 14.31
CA VAL A 136 -8.33 10.54 14.51
C VAL A 136 -9.40 9.92 15.40
N LYS A 137 -9.25 10.07 16.72
CA LYS A 137 -10.31 9.72 17.66
C LYS A 137 -11.55 10.51 17.25
N ALA A 138 -12.63 9.81 16.91
CA ALA A 138 -13.88 10.42 16.50
C ALA A 138 -14.46 11.37 17.57
N GLU A 139 -13.99 11.27 18.82
CA GLU A 139 -14.35 12.11 19.95
C GLU A 139 -13.77 13.54 19.87
N GLU A 140 -12.73 13.79 19.05
CA GLU A 140 -12.12 15.12 18.87
C GLU A 140 -12.55 15.83 17.57
N ILE A 141 -13.53 15.29 16.85
CA ILE A 141 -14.15 16.01 15.73
C ILE A 141 -15.35 16.78 16.26
N ASP A 142 -15.10 17.93 16.89
CA ASP A 142 -16.12 18.97 17.05
C ASP A 142 -16.31 19.68 15.70
N SER A 143 -16.80 18.93 14.71
CA SER A 143 -17.11 19.46 13.37
C SER A 143 -18.62 19.65 13.27
N PRO A 144 -19.11 20.86 12.91
CA PRO A 144 -20.53 21.18 12.78
C PRO A 144 -21.28 20.42 11.66
N PHE A 145 -20.65 19.39 11.08
CA PHE A 145 -21.17 18.59 9.96
C PHE A 145 -21.42 17.11 10.31
N ALA A 146 -21.30 16.70 11.57
CA ALA A 146 -21.70 15.36 12.01
C ALA A 146 -23.19 15.12 11.67
N GLY A 147 -23.47 14.03 10.93
CA GLY A 147 -24.84 13.59 10.61
C GLY A 147 -25.52 14.19 9.38
N LYS A 148 -24.89 15.09 8.61
CA LYS A 148 -25.51 15.66 7.39
C LYS A 148 -24.92 15.10 6.10
N THR A 149 -25.78 14.71 5.16
CA THR A 149 -25.41 14.39 3.77
C THR A 149 -25.35 15.70 2.98
N VAL A 150 -24.15 16.19 2.71
CA VAL A 150 -23.96 17.42 1.92
C VAL A 150 -23.83 17.05 0.45
N VAL A 151 -24.81 17.47 -0.35
CA VAL A 151 -24.77 17.35 -1.81
C VAL A 151 -24.20 18.66 -2.36
N LEU A 152 -22.99 18.60 -2.91
CA LEU A 152 -22.34 19.75 -3.56
C LEU A 152 -22.86 19.91 -4.99
N THR A 153 -23.99 20.61 -5.14
CA THR A 153 -24.44 21.12 -6.46
C THR A 153 -23.93 22.54 -6.65
N GLY A 154 -22.68 22.66 -7.12
CA GLY A 154 -22.10 23.92 -7.58
C GLY A 154 -20.69 23.69 -8.14
N SER A 155 -20.38 24.23 -9.32
CA SER A 155 -19.06 24.08 -9.93
C SER A 155 -18.02 24.84 -9.12
N LEU A 156 -17.16 24.12 -8.40
CA LEU A 156 -16.03 24.68 -7.65
C LEU A 156 -14.83 24.86 -8.58
N SER A 157 -14.49 26.12 -8.86
CA SER A 157 -13.41 26.55 -9.75
C SER A 157 -12.04 26.67 -9.09
N GLN A 158 -11.87 26.18 -7.85
CA GLN A 158 -10.63 26.43 -7.07
C GLN A 158 -10.04 25.21 -6.34
N LEU A 159 -10.51 24.00 -6.59
CA LEU A 159 -9.92 22.76 -6.04
C LEU A 159 -9.91 21.66 -7.10
N SER A 160 -8.75 21.02 -7.28
CA SER A 160 -8.62 19.88 -8.19
C SER A 160 -9.50 18.73 -7.68
N ARG A 161 -10.18 18.04 -8.60
CA ARG A 161 -11.12 16.95 -8.26
C ARG A 161 -10.48 15.80 -7.48
N ASP A 162 -9.16 15.65 -7.59
CA ASP A 162 -8.43 14.56 -6.95
C ASP A 162 -8.16 14.83 -5.47
N ASP A 163 -7.92 16.08 -5.08
CA ASP A 163 -7.72 16.45 -3.66
C ASP A 163 -9.01 16.31 -2.85
N ALA A 164 -10.16 16.58 -3.47
CA ALA A 164 -11.46 16.39 -2.86
C ALA A 164 -11.78 14.89 -2.66
N LYS A 165 -11.37 14.02 -3.59
CA LYS A 165 -11.53 12.57 -3.47
C LYS A 165 -10.72 12.00 -2.30
N ALA A 166 -9.46 12.41 -2.18
CA ALA A 166 -8.59 11.97 -1.09
C ALA A 166 -9.15 12.34 0.29
N ARG A 167 -9.69 13.57 0.43
CA ARG A 167 -10.28 14.04 1.69
C ARG A 167 -11.63 13.40 2.02
N LEU A 168 -12.43 13.02 1.03
CA LEU A 168 -13.72 12.36 1.25
C LEU A 168 -13.58 10.86 1.60
N VAL A 169 -12.57 10.19 1.05
CA VAL A 169 -12.22 8.81 1.43
C VAL A 169 -11.67 8.76 2.87
N ALA A 170 -10.89 9.77 3.27
CA ALA A 170 -10.39 9.91 4.64
C ALA A 170 -11.50 10.10 5.71
N LEU A 171 -12.73 10.44 5.30
CA LEU A 171 -13.89 10.62 6.19
C LEU A 171 -14.87 9.43 6.15
N GLY A 172 -14.47 8.29 5.58
CA GLY A 172 -15.21 7.03 5.67
C GLY A 172 -16.56 6.98 4.93
N ARG A 173 -16.76 7.83 3.91
CA ARG A 173 -18.02 7.85 3.13
C ARG A 173 -17.86 7.19 1.76
N ARG A 174 -18.80 6.30 1.43
CA ARG A 174 -18.90 5.64 0.11
C ARG A 174 -19.28 6.68 -0.96
N TRP A 175 -18.44 6.85 -1.98
CA TRP A 175 -18.73 7.73 -3.12
C TRP A 175 -19.72 7.04 -4.07
N GLN A 176 -20.83 7.71 -4.41
CA GLN A 176 -21.65 7.35 -5.58
C GLN A 176 -21.45 8.41 -6.66
N ALA A 177 -21.03 7.98 -7.84
CA ALA A 177 -20.99 8.83 -9.02
C ALA A 177 -22.42 9.14 -9.49
N ALA A 178 -22.84 10.40 -9.48
CA ALA A 178 -24.08 10.80 -10.10
C ALA A 178 -23.94 10.76 -11.64
N CYS A 179 -24.62 9.82 -12.29
CA CYS A 179 -24.68 9.71 -13.74
C CYS A 179 -25.54 10.87 -14.31
N ARG A 180 -24.93 11.73 -15.12
CA ARG A 180 -25.58 12.94 -15.67
C ARG A 180 -26.55 12.55 -16.79
N ARG A 181 -27.84 12.75 -16.55
CA ARG A 181 -28.93 12.64 -17.54
C ARG A 181 -28.69 13.63 -18.69
N LYS A 182 -28.59 13.14 -19.93
CA LYS A 182 -28.53 13.96 -21.14
C LYS A 182 -29.93 14.51 -21.48
N PRO A 183 -30.09 15.80 -21.85
CA PRO A 183 -31.30 16.27 -22.47
C PRO A 183 -31.30 15.90 -23.97
N THR A 184 -32.38 15.25 -24.39
CA THR A 184 -32.79 15.09 -25.79
C THR A 184 -33.27 16.44 -26.33
N TRP A 185 -32.84 16.79 -27.54
CA TRP A 185 -33.51 17.75 -28.42
C TRP A 185 -34.28 16.96 -29.47
#